data_AF-A0A395XB10-F1
#
_entry.id   AF-A0A395XB10-F1
#
_cell.length_a   1.000
_cell.length_b   1.000
_cell.length_c   1.000
_cell.angle_alpha   90.00
_cell.angle_beta   90.00
_cell.angle_gamma   90.00
#
_symmetry.space_group_name_H-M   'P 1'
#
loop_
_entity.id
_entity.type
_entity.pdbx_description
1 polymer ?
#
loop_
_entity_poly.entity_id
_entity_poly.type
_entity_poly.pdbx_seq_one_letter_code
_entity_poly.pdbx_strand_id
1 'polypeptide(L)'
;MMSLNDNEKDFQKKLQEETEIPLIVHERVNQAYRLIENNTAVQKKAPKEPYHWMKLGGRIAGGMAAALAVGFIFCAVNPVMAKNLPVVGGLFEILQDNVSFFGDFSDHATTLEAVDTTKTEGTAADTESGIEGNSPEDTEAGQDTTKDDTAYTKTADGLTITCSEVYANSQAVYVTMQFKSDNPFPKTETFAESGTPVIDLDMTGGVDFNAEADPVIDGQVEGKFLDDNTYACIFRYDLAHAAKDYTEYNEKYNEMTQQVLDEMGITLDELDDETDEGYALLEEYINKVSERGGEYQKYIKDIEIPDTFNLHLDITKVRGLEADYEWSEADEEKYGTDAGYYKYEGDWNFDIPVTVDDSQTEVLELNDTNDAGIGLKSVIRTPYELTVNELYEDGSDSDCFMVALDANGNKLPYNDSAGNCNNFTIQDRDISTVDIYILDYTQYMDELKGPDNYNNNENKPEGQKWSNLLDRYAKYHKTLHFD
;
A
#
# COMPACT_ATOMS: atom_id res chain seq x y z
N MET A 1 51.88 -16.37 0.10
CA MET A 1 51.65 -15.61 1.34
C MET A 1 52.12 -14.19 1.10
N MET A 2 51.19 -13.34 0.69
CA MET A 2 51.31 -11.89 0.67
C MET A 2 50.17 -11.39 1.57
N SER A 3 50.52 -10.55 2.54
CA SER A 3 49.66 -10.18 3.67
C SER A 3 48.70 -9.06 3.32
N LEU A 4 47.47 -9.20 3.82
CA LEU A 4 46.24 -8.39 3.76
C LEU A 4 46.33 -6.84 3.93
N ASN A 5 47.51 -6.23 4.01
CA ASN A 5 47.68 -4.86 4.54
C ASN A 5 47.70 -3.74 3.48
N ASP A 6 47.76 -4.06 2.18
CA ASP A 6 47.80 -3.04 1.11
C ASP A 6 46.41 -2.75 0.51
N ASN A 7 45.45 -3.69 0.60
CA ASN A 7 44.06 -3.49 0.17
C ASN A 7 43.27 -2.60 1.15
N GLU A 8 43.58 -2.71 2.45
CA GLU A 8 42.90 -1.98 3.52
C GLU A 8 43.17 -0.46 3.45
N LYS A 9 44.34 -0.06 2.94
CA LYS A 9 44.70 1.35 2.75
C LYS A 9 44.14 1.98 1.48
N ASP A 10 43.88 1.19 0.45
CA ASP A 10 43.21 1.68 -0.78
C ASP A 10 41.69 1.82 -0.54
N PHE A 11 41.13 0.95 0.31
CA PHE A 11 39.74 0.99 0.79
C PHE A 11 39.44 2.26 1.61
N GLN A 12 40.34 2.64 2.53
CA GLN A 12 40.19 3.88 3.31
C GLN A 12 40.30 5.17 2.49
N LYS A 13 40.94 5.12 1.31
CA LYS A 13 41.10 6.31 0.47
C LYS A 13 39.87 6.59 -0.40
N LYS A 14 39.05 5.57 -0.67
CA LYS A 14 37.82 5.68 -1.48
C LYS A 14 36.58 6.04 -0.66
N LEU A 15 36.63 5.82 0.66
CA LEU A 15 35.60 6.26 1.62
C LEU A 15 35.62 7.78 1.91
N GLN A 16 36.55 8.54 1.33
CA GLN A 16 36.74 9.98 1.63
C GLN A 16 36.34 10.94 0.49
N GLU A 17 35.62 10.50 -0.53
CA GLU A 17 35.06 11.43 -1.53
C GLU A 17 33.54 11.47 -1.42
N GLU A 18 33.07 12.56 -0.81
CA GLU A 18 31.70 13.08 -0.63
C GLU A 18 30.74 12.66 -1.77
N THR A 19 29.45 12.39 -1.56
CA THR A 19 28.40 13.31 -1.10
C THR A 19 27.07 12.55 -1.24
N GLU A 20 26.26 12.52 -0.19
CA GLU A 20 24.80 12.72 -0.18
C GLU A 20 24.30 12.40 1.23
N ILE A 21 23.39 13.22 1.74
CA ILE A 21 22.79 13.06 3.08
C ILE A 21 22.23 11.64 3.19
N PRO A 22 22.64 10.81 4.16
CA PRO A 22 22.27 9.40 4.21
C PRO A 22 20.75 9.20 4.39
N LEU A 23 20.17 8.49 3.41
CA LEU A 23 18.81 7.92 3.43
C LEU A 23 18.51 7.13 4.72
N ILE A 24 19.55 6.69 5.45
CA ILE A 24 19.44 5.89 6.68
C ILE A 24 18.83 6.66 7.86
N VAL A 25 19.00 7.99 7.91
CA VAL A 25 18.40 8.85 8.93
C VAL A 25 16.90 9.03 8.66
N HIS A 26 16.50 9.18 7.40
CA HIS A 26 15.09 9.19 7.01
C HIS A 26 14.43 7.81 7.13
N GLU A 27 15.12 6.71 6.78
CA GLU A 27 14.60 5.34 6.92
C GLU A 27 14.35 4.94 8.38
N ARG A 28 15.26 5.26 9.32
CA ARG A 28 15.07 4.89 10.73
C ARG A 28 14.15 5.85 11.49
N VAL A 29 14.07 7.11 11.09
CA VAL A 29 13.04 8.03 11.58
C VAL A 29 11.66 7.62 11.04
N ASN A 30 11.55 7.11 9.81
CA ASN A 30 10.33 6.49 9.28
C ASN A 30 9.96 5.18 9.97
N GLN A 31 10.94 4.37 10.41
CA GLN A 31 10.68 3.24 11.31
C GLN A 31 10.14 3.71 12.67
N ALA A 32 10.68 4.79 13.24
CA ALA A 32 10.13 5.40 14.46
C ALA A 32 8.73 6.00 14.23
N TYR A 33 8.45 6.59 13.05
CA TYR A 33 7.11 7.05 12.67
C TYR A 33 6.13 5.90 12.50
N ARG A 34 6.52 4.77 11.89
CA ARG A 34 5.67 3.55 11.86
C ARG A 34 5.45 2.99 13.26
N LEU A 35 6.45 3.07 14.15
CA LEU A 35 6.32 2.65 15.53
C LEU A 35 5.45 3.62 16.35
N ILE A 36 5.41 4.91 16.01
CA ILE A 36 4.56 5.90 16.67
C ILE A 36 3.16 5.87 16.08
N GLU A 37 2.97 5.80 14.77
CA GLU A 37 1.66 5.63 14.10
C GLU A 37 0.94 4.35 14.57
N ASN A 38 1.71 3.29 14.92
CA ASN A 38 1.21 2.04 15.50
C ASN A 38 1.39 1.92 17.04
N ASN A 39 1.80 2.99 17.72
CA ASN A 39 1.88 3.11 19.20
C ASN A 39 2.82 2.13 19.97
N THR A 40 3.95 1.74 19.40
CA THR A 40 4.87 0.62 19.78
C THR A 40 6.07 0.91 20.72
N ALA A 41 6.16 2.06 21.41
CA ALA A 41 7.33 2.41 22.25
C ALA A 41 7.23 1.88 23.72
N VAL A 42 8.18 1.05 24.19
CA VAL A 42 8.04 0.19 25.40
C VAL A 42 8.89 0.61 26.62
N GLN A 43 8.33 0.56 27.85
CA GLN A 43 9.09 0.29 29.10
C GLN A 43 8.79 -1.11 29.66
N LYS A 44 9.81 -1.99 29.73
CA LYS A 44 9.70 -3.41 30.12
C LYS A 44 9.50 -3.65 31.64
N LYS A 45 8.52 -4.50 32.01
CA LYS A 45 8.66 -5.44 33.16
C LYS A 45 7.64 -6.61 33.19
N ALA A 46 8.13 -7.75 33.69
CA ALA A 46 7.67 -9.14 33.52
C ALA A 46 6.32 -9.58 34.18
N PRO A 47 5.69 -10.70 33.72
CA PRO A 47 4.23 -10.91 33.72
C PRO A 47 3.71 -11.98 34.70
N LYS A 48 2.37 -12.02 34.93
CA LYS A 48 1.57 -13.17 35.44
C LYS A 48 0.07 -13.13 35.03
N GLU A 49 -0.27 -13.81 33.94
CA GLU A 49 -1.34 -14.84 33.71
C GLU A 49 -2.56 -15.01 34.69
N PRO A 50 -3.71 -15.63 34.27
CA PRO A 50 -4.59 -15.39 33.08
C PRO A 50 -6.10 -15.81 33.23
N TYR A 51 -6.88 -15.67 32.12
CA TYR A 51 -8.04 -16.46 31.64
C TYR A 51 -9.46 -16.20 32.21
N HIS A 52 -10.57 -16.31 31.44
CA HIS A 52 -10.87 -16.89 30.11
C HIS A 52 -12.30 -16.49 29.65
N TRP A 53 -12.68 -16.97 28.45
CA TRP A 53 -13.99 -17.54 28.08
C TRP A 53 -15.23 -16.64 27.88
N MET A 54 -15.24 -15.96 26.73
CA MET A 54 -16.00 -16.38 25.53
C MET A 54 -16.96 -17.58 25.71
N LYS A 55 -18.19 -17.47 25.18
CA LYS A 55 -18.60 -18.18 23.95
C LYS A 55 -20.10 -18.12 23.67
N LEU A 56 -20.36 -18.12 22.36
CA LEU A 56 -21.39 -18.85 21.62
C LEU A 56 -22.67 -18.05 21.28
N GLY A 57 -23.14 -17.97 20.03
CA GLY A 57 -22.65 -18.50 18.76
C GLY A 57 -23.75 -18.57 17.69
N GLY A 58 -23.36 -18.40 16.42
CA GLY A 58 -23.77 -19.17 15.23
C GLY A 58 -25.24 -19.29 14.77
N ARG A 59 -25.41 -19.04 13.45
CA ARG A 59 -26.17 -19.78 12.40
C ARG A 59 -27.37 -19.02 11.79
N ILE A 60 -27.39 -18.87 10.45
CA ILE A 60 -28.27 -19.58 9.46
C ILE A 60 -28.22 -18.91 8.06
N ALA A 61 -27.91 -19.73 7.02
CA ALA A 61 -28.38 -19.78 5.61
C ALA A 61 -28.38 -18.52 4.71
N GLY A 62 -28.01 -18.55 3.43
CA GLY A 62 -27.95 -19.63 2.46
C GLY A 62 -28.88 -19.34 1.26
N GLY A 63 -28.30 -19.03 0.09
CA GLY A 63 -28.90 -19.30 -1.22
C GLY A 63 -29.13 -18.12 -2.17
N MET A 64 -28.21 -17.90 -3.13
CA MET A 64 -28.56 -17.33 -4.45
C MET A 64 -27.52 -17.60 -5.55
N ALA A 65 -26.92 -18.80 -5.62
CA ALA A 65 -26.00 -19.17 -6.70
C ALA A 65 -26.74 -19.89 -7.84
N ALA A 66 -27.27 -19.17 -8.85
CA ALA A 66 -27.86 -19.83 -10.03
C ALA A 66 -27.95 -19.04 -11.36
N ALA A 67 -27.43 -17.81 -11.52
CA ALA A 67 -27.72 -17.01 -12.73
C ALA A 67 -26.54 -16.49 -13.58
N LEU A 68 -25.26 -16.73 -13.22
CA LEU A 68 -24.11 -16.15 -13.94
C LEU A 68 -23.26 -17.15 -14.76
N ALA A 69 -23.78 -18.36 -15.02
CA ALA A 69 -23.00 -19.44 -15.63
C ALA A 69 -22.98 -19.50 -17.17
N VAL A 70 -23.30 -18.42 -17.91
CA VAL A 70 -23.42 -18.49 -19.39
C VAL A 70 -22.39 -17.64 -20.15
N GLY A 71 -21.61 -16.77 -19.49
CA GLY A 71 -20.63 -15.91 -20.16
C GLY A 71 -19.25 -16.54 -20.45
N PHE A 72 -18.82 -17.54 -19.67
CA PHE A 72 -17.38 -17.86 -19.56
C PHE A 72 -16.82 -18.98 -20.45
N ILE A 73 -17.61 -19.60 -21.35
CA ILE A 73 -17.10 -20.77 -22.12
C ILE A 73 -16.47 -20.39 -23.47
N PHE A 74 -16.64 -19.17 -23.98
CA PHE A 74 -16.22 -18.86 -25.37
C PHE A 74 -14.87 -18.15 -25.55
N CYS A 75 -14.19 -17.70 -24.50
CA CYS A 75 -12.91 -16.99 -24.63
C CYS A 75 -11.67 -17.92 -24.71
N ALA A 76 -11.80 -19.23 -24.43
CA ALA A 76 -10.66 -20.12 -24.30
C ALA A 76 -10.18 -20.82 -25.60
N VAL A 77 -10.69 -20.48 -26.80
CA VAL A 77 -10.44 -21.34 -27.99
C VAL A 77 -10.10 -20.62 -29.31
N ASN A 78 -9.74 -19.33 -29.33
CA ASN A 78 -9.28 -18.72 -30.60
C ASN A 78 -8.36 -17.49 -30.43
N PRO A 79 -7.07 -17.54 -30.85
CA PRO A 79 -6.12 -16.43 -30.74
C PRO A 79 -6.42 -15.21 -31.64
N VAL A 80 -7.52 -15.21 -32.40
CA VAL A 80 -7.92 -14.11 -33.29
C VAL A 80 -8.92 -13.14 -32.63
N MET A 81 -9.43 -13.43 -31.43
CA MET A 81 -10.36 -12.54 -30.69
C MET A 81 -9.73 -11.62 -29.66
N ALA A 82 -8.41 -11.65 -29.44
CA ALA A 82 -7.71 -10.68 -28.57
C ALA A 82 -7.69 -9.24 -29.11
N LYS A 83 -8.32 -8.98 -30.27
CA LYS A 83 -8.13 -7.73 -31.01
C LYS A 83 -9.03 -6.56 -30.64
N ASN A 84 -9.80 -6.63 -29.55
CA ASN A 84 -10.47 -5.49 -28.92
C ASN A 84 -10.93 -5.89 -27.51
N LEU A 85 -10.01 -5.88 -26.54
CA LEU A 85 -10.40 -5.76 -25.13
C LEU A 85 -11.01 -4.36 -24.93
N PRO A 86 -12.08 -4.21 -24.12
CA PRO A 86 -12.55 -2.89 -23.77
C PRO A 86 -11.41 -2.17 -23.04
N VAL A 87 -10.93 -1.06 -23.61
CA VAL A 87 -10.01 -0.13 -22.94
C VAL A 87 -10.70 0.56 -21.74
N VAL A 88 -12.03 0.43 -21.68
CA VAL A 88 -12.95 1.11 -20.78
C VAL A 88 -13.91 0.06 -20.20
N GLY A 89 -13.88 -0.15 -18.89
CA GLY A 89 -14.77 -1.04 -18.14
C GLY A 89 -14.40 -2.54 -18.11
N GLY A 90 -14.71 -3.22 -17.00
CA GLY A 90 -14.58 -4.67 -16.83
C GLY A 90 -13.19 -5.17 -16.38
N LEU A 91 -12.25 -4.27 -16.05
CA LEU A 91 -10.94 -4.69 -15.52
C LEU A 91 -11.07 -5.24 -14.11
N PHE A 92 -12.00 -4.75 -13.29
CA PHE A 92 -12.27 -5.34 -11.98
C PHE A 92 -12.69 -6.81 -12.08
N GLU A 93 -13.65 -7.15 -12.95
CA GLU A 93 -14.07 -8.54 -13.19
C GLU A 93 -12.91 -9.42 -13.71
N ILE A 94 -12.05 -8.86 -14.57
CA ILE A 94 -10.87 -9.56 -15.10
C ILE A 94 -9.85 -9.83 -13.99
N LEU A 95 -9.68 -8.89 -13.05
CA LEU A 95 -8.64 -8.93 -12.02
C LEU A 95 -9.05 -9.66 -10.75
N GLN A 96 -10.35 -9.89 -10.51
CA GLN A 96 -10.89 -10.44 -9.25
C GLN A 96 -10.08 -11.63 -8.69
N ASP A 97 -9.68 -12.60 -9.54
CA ASP A 97 -8.95 -13.81 -9.11
C ASP A 97 -7.41 -13.66 -9.05
N ASN A 98 -6.87 -12.47 -9.33
CA ASN A 98 -5.43 -12.24 -9.55
C ASN A 98 -4.86 -11.09 -8.71
N VAL A 99 -5.69 -10.49 -7.87
CA VAL A 99 -5.30 -9.44 -6.91
C VAL A 99 -5.75 -9.85 -5.52
N SER A 100 -5.08 -9.33 -4.51
CA SER A 100 -5.27 -9.72 -3.12
C SER A 100 -6.63 -9.24 -2.58
N PHE A 101 -7.15 -8.10 -3.05
CA PHE A 101 -8.53 -7.61 -2.78
C PHE A 101 -9.54 -8.24 -3.73
N PHE A 102 -9.89 -9.50 -3.47
CA PHE A 102 -10.90 -10.20 -4.27
C PHE A 102 -12.27 -9.53 -4.12
N GLY A 103 -12.93 -9.30 -5.24
CA GLY A 103 -14.37 -9.06 -5.30
C GLY A 103 -14.80 -8.37 -6.58
N ASP A 104 -16.10 -8.46 -6.86
CA ASP A 104 -16.70 -7.83 -8.03
C ASP A 104 -17.04 -6.38 -7.72
N PHE A 105 -16.09 -5.47 -7.99
CA PHE A 105 -16.31 -4.05 -7.87
C PHE A 105 -17.21 -3.49 -8.99
N SER A 106 -17.48 -4.25 -10.06
CA SER A 106 -18.10 -3.73 -11.28
C SER A 106 -19.52 -3.24 -11.08
N ASP A 107 -20.25 -3.74 -10.06
CA ASP A 107 -21.60 -3.25 -9.72
C ASP A 107 -21.59 -1.84 -9.08
N HIS A 108 -20.45 -1.43 -8.50
CA HIS A 108 -20.30 -0.17 -7.75
C HIS A 108 -19.25 0.78 -8.34
N ALA A 109 -18.42 0.29 -9.27
CA ALA A 109 -17.37 1.08 -9.89
C ALA A 109 -17.93 2.09 -10.89
N THR A 110 -17.27 3.25 -10.95
CA THR A 110 -17.46 4.25 -11.98
C THR A 110 -16.50 3.99 -13.13
N THR A 111 -17.02 3.78 -14.33
CA THR A 111 -16.21 3.67 -15.54
C THR A 111 -15.63 5.03 -15.93
N LEU A 112 -14.31 5.08 -16.16
CA LEU A 112 -13.60 6.26 -16.63
C LEU A 112 -13.61 6.26 -18.16
N GLU A 113 -14.55 7.00 -18.74
CA GLU A 113 -14.65 7.13 -20.19
C GLU A 113 -13.75 8.27 -20.68
N ALA A 114 -12.97 7.99 -21.72
CA ALA A 114 -12.31 9.03 -22.49
C ALA A 114 -13.38 9.90 -23.20
N VAL A 115 -13.68 11.07 -22.64
CA VAL A 115 -14.44 12.09 -23.38
C VAL A 115 -13.54 12.60 -24.50
N ASP A 116 -13.77 12.09 -25.70
CA ASP A 116 -13.13 12.54 -26.93
C ASP A 116 -13.51 14.00 -27.17
N THR A 117 -12.67 14.93 -26.71
CA THR A 117 -12.88 16.39 -26.83
C THR A 117 -12.83 16.88 -28.28
N THR A 118 -12.73 15.98 -29.27
CA THR A 118 -12.65 16.31 -30.69
C THR A 118 -13.97 16.30 -31.46
N LYS A 119 -15.13 16.11 -30.80
CA LYS A 119 -16.44 16.27 -31.45
C LYS A 119 -17.25 17.42 -30.91
N THR A 120 -16.72 18.63 -31.05
CA THR A 120 -17.59 19.79 -31.26
C THR A 120 -18.22 19.64 -32.64
N GLU A 121 -19.48 19.22 -32.71
CA GLU A 121 -20.27 19.26 -33.94
C GLU A 121 -20.28 20.70 -34.47
N GLY A 122 -19.42 20.95 -35.47
CA GLY A 122 -19.39 22.19 -36.22
C GLY A 122 -20.72 22.38 -36.94
N THR A 123 -21.61 23.17 -36.35
CA THR A 123 -22.75 23.70 -37.07
C THR A 123 -22.23 24.82 -37.97
N ALA A 124 -22.33 24.61 -39.28
CA ALA A 124 -21.89 25.55 -40.30
C ALA A 124 -22.58 26.92 -40.16
N ALA A 125 -21.78 27.98 -40.15
CA ALA A 125 -22.18 29.30 -40.64
C ALA A 125 -20.95 30.09 -41.12
N ASP A 126 -20.93 30.38 -42.43
CA ASP A 126 -20.03 31.30 -43.11
C ASP A 126 -20.04 32.70 -42.47
N THR A 127 -18.89 33.37 -42.36
CA THR A 127 -18.60 34.61 -43.13
C THR A 127 -17.14 35.07 -42.98
N GLU A 128 -16.56 35.50 -44.10
CA GLU A 128 -15.24 36.14 -44.26
C GLU A 128 -15.08 37.47 -43.48
N SER A 129 -13.88 37.72 -42.93
CA SER A 129 -13.07 38.93 -43.20
C SER A 129 -11.75 38.87 -42.42
N GLY A 130 -10.62 39.09 -43.10
CA GLY A 130 -9.29 38.97 -42.51
C GLY A 130 -8.80 40.18 -41.71
N ILE A 131 -7.58 40.05 -41.17
CA ILE A 131 -6.49 41.05 -41.14
C ILE A 131 -5.25 40.38 -40.51
N GLU A 132 -4.09 40.61 -41.15
CA GLU A 132 -2.73 40.25 -40.72
C GLU A 132 -2.27 41.00 -39.45
N GLY A 133 -1.33 40.41 -38.68
CA GLY A 133 -0.49 41.20 -37.78
C GLY A 133 0.33 40.44 -36.73
N ASN A 134 1.59 40.12 -37.09
CA ASN A 134 2.81 39.99 -36.28
C ASN A 134 3.05 38.81 -35.30
N SER A 135 4.15 38.11 -35.60
CA SER A 135 5.08 37.34 -34.73
C SER A 135 6.36 38.22 -34.51
N PRO A 136 7.44 37.87 -33.74
CA PRO A 136 7.78 36.63 -33.01
C PRO A 136 8.50 36.81 -31.62
N GLU A 137 9.04 35.69 -31.12
CA GLU A 137 9.97 35.42 -30.00
C GLU A 137 9.32 35.02 -28.65
N ASP A 138 9.70 33.94 -27.95
CA ASP A 138 10.55 32.77 -28.21
C ASP A 138 10.43 31.88 -26.96
N THR A 139 10.50 30.55 -27.15
CA THR A 139 11.13 29.51 -26.30
C THR A 139 10.26 28.25 -26.23
N GLU A 140 10.66 27.28 -27.05
CA GLU A 140 10.26 25.89 -27.01
C GLU A 140 10.94 25.16 -25.82
N ALA A 141 10.17 24.36 -25.09
CA ALA A 141 10.63 23.06 -24.60
C ALA A 141 9.53 22.07 -24.99
N GLY A 142 9.88 21.15 -25.90
CA GLY A 142 8.95 20.32 -26.64
C GLY A 142 8.23 19.31 -25.76
N GLN A 143 6.92 19.49 -25.65
CA GLN A 143 5.98 18.44 -25.31
C GLN A 143 5.72 17.63 -26.59
N ASP A 144 6.32 16.44 -26.70
CA ASP A 144 5.94 15.46 -27.71
C ASP A 144 4.58 14.88 -27.32
N THR A 145 3.53 15.66 -27.56
CA THR A 145 2.14 15.22 -27.42
C THR A 145 1.83 14.28 -28.58
N THR A 146 2.09 12.98 -28.35
CA THR A 146 1.68 11.94 -29.28
C THR A 146 0.14 11.82 -29.32
N LYS A 147 -0.37 11.24 -30.39
CA LYS A 147 -1.60 11.67 -31.08
C LYS A 147 -2.93 11.19 -30.49
N ASP A 148 -2.95 10.54 -29.33
CA ASP A 148 -4.13 9.81 -28.82
C ASP A 148 -4.35 9.97 -27.29
N ASP A 149 -3.73 10.95 -26.64
CA ASP A 149 -3.96 11.21 -25.21
C ASP A 149 -5.39 11.70 -24.94
N THR A 150 -5.96 11.23 -23.84
CA THR A 150 -7.26 11.64 -23.31
C THR A 150 -7.13 11.97 -21.83
N ALA A 151 -8.23 12.33 -21.15
CA ALA A 151 -8.21 12.59 -19.72
C ALA A 151 -7.70 11.38 -18.90
N TYR A 152 -7.94 10.16 -19.38
CA TYR A 152 -7.65 8.92 -18.67
C TYR A 152 -6.75 7.96 -19.45
N THR A 153 -6.19 8.38 -20.58
CA THR A 153 -5.25 7.59 -21.39
C THR A 153 -4.07 8.46 -21.77
N LYS A 154 -2.85 8.03 -21.44
CA LYS A 154 -1.62 8.78 -21.73
C LYS A 154 -0.53 7.87 -22.26
N THR A 155 0.26 8.35 -23.21
CA THR A 155 1.33 7.56 -23.83
C THR A 155 2.68 8.25 -23.75
N ALA A 156 3.67 7.54 -23.20
CA ALA A 156 5.06 7.97 -23.18
C ALA A 156 5.98 6.74 -23.30
N ASP A 157 7.17 6.90 -23.86
CA ASP A 157 8.19 5.83 -23.99
C ASP A 157 7.66 4.47 -24.51
N GLY A 158 6.74 4.52 -25.48
CA GLY A 158 6.12 3.32 -26.05
C GLY A 158 5.24 2.52 -25.07
N LEU A 159 4.80 3.15 -23.98
CA LEU A 159 3.86 2.63 -23.00
C LEU A 159 2.65 3.56 -22.88
N THR A 160 1.47 3.02 -23.19
CA THR A 160 0.18 3.67 -22.96
C THR A 160 -0.41 3.19 -21.63
N ILE A 161 -0.66 4.11 -20.71
CA ILE A 161 -1.40 3.87 -19.47
C ILE A 161 -2.83 4.37 -19.64
N THR A 162 -3.81 3.52 -19.35
CA THR A 162 -5.22 3.91 -19.28
C THR A 162 -5.81 3.59 -17.92
N CYS A 163 -6.42 4.58 -17.25
CA CYS A 163 -7.27 4.35 -16.08
C CYS A 163 -8.67 3.98 -16.56
N SER A 164 -9.19 2.82 -16.17
CA SER A 164 -10.43 2.27 -16.74
C SER A 164 -11.64 2.41 -15.82
N GLU A 165 -11.49 2.13 -14.53
CA GLU A 165 -12.58 2.14 -13.56
C GLU A 165 -12.07 2.60 -12.20
N VAL A 166 -12.94 3.27 -11.42
CA VAL A 166 -12.65 3.68 -10.04
C VAL A 166 -13.77 3.25 -9.11
N TYR A 167 -13.40 2.68 -7.97
CA TYR A 167 -14.28 2.44 -6.83
C TYR A 167 -13.64 3.05 -5.57
N ALA A 168 -14.43 3.62 -4.68
CA ALA A 168 -13.93 4.12 -3.41
C ALA A 168 -14.94 3.91 -2.30
N ASN A 169 -14.43 3.67 -1.10
CA ASN A 169 -15.15 3.81 0.15
C ASN A 169 -14.36 4.75 1.07
N SER A 170 -14.81 4.94 2.31
CA SER A 170 -14.12 5.81 3.28
C SER A 170 -12.71 5.34 3.67
N GLN A 171 -12.27 4.13 3.27
CA GLN A 171 -10.96 3.58 3.61
C GLN A 171 -9.94 3.74 2.49
N ALA A 172 -10.35 3.54 1.23
CA ALA A 172 -9.44 3.55 0.10
C ALA A 172 -10.13 3.87 -1.23
N VAL A 173 -9.32 4.30 -2.19
CA VAL A 173 -9.67 4.40 -3.61
C VAL A 173 -8.97 3.27 -4.37
N TYR A 174 -9.70 2.62 -5.26
CA TYR A 174 -9.23 1.55 -6.12
C TYR A 174 -9.38 1.98 -7.57
N VAL A 175 -8.26 2.05 -8.29
CA VAL A 175 -8.21 2.44 -9.71
C VAL A 175 -7.70 1.25 -10.51
N THR A 176 -8.48 0.78 -11.47
CA THR A 176 -7.98 -0.21 -12.43
C THR A 176 -7.27 0.51 -13.58
N MET A 177 -6.18 -0.09 -14.03
CA MET A 177 -5.33 0.45 -15.08
C MET A 177 -4.96 -0.63 -16.09
N GLN A 178 -4.82 -0.22 -17.35
CA GLN A 178 -4.23 -1.01 -18.42
C GLN A 178 -2.91 -0.36 -18.84
N PHE A 179 -1.82 -1.12 -18.77
CA PHE A 179 -0.53 -0.76 -19.34
C PHE A 179 -0.33 -1.52 -20.63
N LYS A 180 -0.27 -0.79 -21.74
CA LYS A 180 -0.10 -1.36 -23.08
C LYS A 180 1.20 -0.87 -23.69
N SER A 181 2.13 -1.79 -23.90
CA SER A 181 3.42 -1.47 -24.53
C SER A 181 3.40 -1.74 -26.03
N ASP A 182 4.09 -0.90 -26.79
CA ASP A 182 4.33 -1.07 -28.24
C ASP A 182 5.10 -2.36 -28.54
N ASN A 183 5.96 -2.79 -27.61
CA ASN A 183 6.73 -4.02 -27.68
C ASN A 183 6.29 -4.99 -26.59
N PRO A 184 6.48 -6.31 -26.77
CA PRO A 184 6.29 -7.27 -25.68
C PRO A 184 7.06 -6.84 -24.43
N PHE A 185 6.40 -6.92 -23.27
CA PHE A 185 7.07 -6.72 -21.99
C PHE A 185 8.21 -7.75 -21.85
N PRO A 186 9.35 -7.36 -21.25
CA PRO A 186 10.35 -8.32 -20.82
C PRO A 186 9.74 -9.36 -19.88
N LYS A 187 10.38 -10.53 -19.76
CA LYS A 187 9.91 -11.53 -18.79
C LYS A 187 10.03 -10.96 -17.39
N THR A 188 8.89 -10.88 -16.69
CA THR A 188 8.81 -10.34 -15.33
C THR A 188 8.87 -11.46 -14.32
N GLU A 189 9.62 -11.25 -13.23
CA GLU A 189 9.60 -12.09 -12.04
C GLU A 189 8.21 -12.05 -11.40
N THR A 190 7.85 -13.13 -10.71
CA THR A 190 6.57 -13.24 -10.01
C THR A 190 6.79 -13.54 -8.54
N PHE A 191 5.98 -12.96 -7.67
CA PHE A 191 6.00 -13.32 -6.25
C PHE A 191 5.73 -14.82 -6.08
N ALA A 192 6.59 -15.52 -5.32
CA ALA A 192 6.54 -16.97 -5.21
C ALA A 192 5.22 -17.51 -4.61
N GLU A 193 4.56 -16.72 -3.77
CA GLU A 193 3.33 -17.12 -3.08
C GLU A 193 2.06 -16.85 -3.91
N SER A 194 1.98 -15.70 -4.59
CA SER A 194 0.79 -15.28 -5.35
C SER A 194 0.88 -15.56 -6.85
N GLY A 195 2.09 -15.68 -7.40
CA GLY A 195 2.31 -15.73 -8.85
C GLY A 195 2.09 -14.39 -9.56
N THR A 196 1.86 -13.30 -8.80
CA THR A 196 1.64 -11.95 -9.33
C THR A 196 2.95 -11.38 -9.89
N PRO A 197 2.96 -10.81 -11.10
CA PRO A 197 4.13 -10.10 -11.64
C PRO A 197 4.58 -8.95 -10.74
N VAL A 198 5.89 -8.80 -10.56
CA VAL A 198 6.49 -7.70 -9.79
C VAL A 198 6.61 -6.48 -10.69
N ILE A 199 5.63 -5.57 -10.61
CA ILE A 199 5.59 -4.30 -11.33
C ILE A 199 5.24 -3.18 -10.36
N ASP A 200 6.05 -2.12 -10.35
CA ASP A 200 5.91 -0.96 -9.46
C ASP A 200 5.84 0.35 -10.25
N LEU A 201 5.29 1.39 -9.61
CA LEU A 201 5.22 2.75 -10.12
C LEU A 201 6.06 3.69 -9.25
N ASP A 202 6.96 4.45 -9.88
CA ASP A 202 7.50 5.67 -9.25
C ASP A 202 6.51 6.80 -9.56
N MET A 203 5.80 7.29 -8.55
CA MET A 203 4.70 8.22 -8.75
C MET A 203 4.47 9.16 -7.57
N THR A 204 3.69 10.22 -7.75
CA THR A 204 3.08 10.95 -6.63
C THR A 204 1.56 10.83 -6.69
N GLY A 205 0.93 10.43 -5.58
CA GLY A 205 -0.51 10.34 -5.42
C GLY A 205 -1.05 11.25 -4.32
N GLY A 206 -2.11 12.01 -4.59
CA GLY A 206 -2.69 12.96 -3.63
C GLY A 206 -4.18 13.24 -3.85
N VAL A 207 -4.83 13.91 -2.91
CA VAL A 207 -6.26 14.26 -2.98
C VAL A 207 -6.49 15.76 -2.84
N ASP A 208 -7.50 16.29 -3.50
CA ASP A 208 -7.78 17.75 -3.50
C ASP A 208 -8.38 18.28 -2.19
N PHE A 209 -8.97 17.43 -1.36
CA PHE A 209 -9.55 17.84 -0.06
C PHE A 209 -8.50 18.05 1.04
N ASN A 210 -7.28 17.54 0.87
CA ASN A 210 -6.18 17.74 1.80
C ASN A 210 -4.85 17.89 1.06
N ALA A 211 -4.56 19.12 0.62
CA ALA A 211 -3.32 19.44 -0.10
C ALA A 211 -2.06 19.38 0.78
N GLU A 212 -2.20 19.32 2.11
CA GLU A 212 -1.09 19.21 3.07
C GLU A 212 -0.81 17.74 3.46
N ALA A 213 -1.59 16.77 2.94
CA ALA A 213 -1.28 15.36 3.10
C ALA A 213 0.04 15.04 2.40
N ASP A 214 0.88 14.24 3.05
CA ASP A 214 2.06 13.70 2.39
C ASP A 214 1.62 12.84 1.20
N PRO A 215 2.19 13.05 0.00
CA PRO A 215 1.81 12.29 -1.18
C PRO A 215 2.29 10.84 -1.06
N VAL A 216 1.54 9.92 -1.65
CA VAL A 216 2.01 8.54 -1.84
C VAL A 216 3.10 8.56 -2.91
N ILE A 217 4.31 8.10 -2.60
CA ILE A 217 5.48 8.20 -3.48
C ILE A 217 5.85 6.88 -4.21
N ASP A 218 5.35 5.74 -3.72
CA ASP A 218 5.61 4.42 -4.30
C ASP A 218 4.28 3.72 -4.57
N GLY A 219 3.93 3.57 -5.84
CA GLY A 219 2.66 2.98 -6.25
C GLY A 219 2.79 1.48 -6.52
N GLN A 220 2.56 0.66 -5.49
CA GLN A 220 2.44 -0.78 -5.69
C GLN A 220 1.15 -1.09 -6.45
N VAL A 221 1.26 -1.93 -7.48
CA VAL A 221 0.11 -2.39 -8.27
C VAL A 221 0.06 -3.90 -8.31
N GLU A 222 -1.15 -4.44 -8.24
CA GLU A 222 -1.39 -5.87 -8.37
C GLU A 222 -2.10 -6.16 -9.68
N GLY A 223 -1.69 -7.20 -10.41
CA GLY A 223 -2.24 -7.41 -11.74
C GLY A 223 -1.79 -8.67 -12.44
N LYS A 224 -2.11 -8.75 -13.72
CA LYS A 224 -1.68 -9.84 -14.60
C LYS A 224 -1.46 -9.37 -16.03
N PHE A 225 -0.60 -10.10 -16.74
CA PHE A 225 -0.52 -10.00 -18.19
C PHE A 225 -1.76 -10.63 -18.84
N LEU A 226 -2.43 -9.86 -19.70
CA LEU A 226 -3.53 -10.35 -20.55
C LEU A 226 -2.98 -10.92 -21.86
N ASP A 227 -1.88 -10.36 -22.33
CA ASP A 227 -1.05 -10.82 -23.44
C ASP A 227 0.37 -10.26 -23.28
N ASP A 228 1.27 -10.59 -24.21
CA ASP A 228 2.68 -10.19 -24.16
C ASP A 228 2.88 -8.67 -24.13
N ASN A 229 1.90 -7.87 -24.55
CA ASN A 229 1.99 -6.42 -24.69
C ASN A 229 1.07 -5.67 -23.70
N THR A 230 0.27 -6.38 -22.92
CA THR A 230 -0.81 -5.80 -22.13
C THR A 230 -0.79 -6.34 -20.71
N TYR A 231 -0.54 -5.45 -19.75
CA TYR A 231 -0.69 -5.71 -18.32
C TYR A 231 -1.94 -4.98 -17.82
N ALA A 232 -2.78 -5.67 -17.07
CA ALA A 232 -3.91 -5.08 -16.36
C ALA A 232 -3.64 -5.14 -14.87
N CYS A 233 -3.91 -4.06 -14.15
CA CYS A 233 -3.63 -3.97 -12.73
C CYS A 233 -4.62 -3.08 -11.98
N ILE A 234 -4.53 -3.15 -10.65
CA ILE A 234 -5.22 -2.30 -9.70
C ILE A 234 -4.20 -1.50 -8.90
N PHE A 235 -4.46 -0.21 -8.73
CA PHE A 235 -3.78 0.67 -7.80
C PHE A 235 -4.72 0.97 -6.64
N ARG A 236 -4.21 0.82 -5.41
CA ARG A 236 -4.95 1.13 -4.18
C ARG A 236 -4.34 2.36 -3.52
N TYR A 237 -5.14 3.40 -3.34
CA TYR A 237 -4.77 4.61 -2.60
C TYR A 237 -5.43 4.58 -1.21
N ASP A 238 -4.62 4.65 -0.15
CA ASP A 238 -5.11 4.65 1.23
C ASP A 238 -5.61 6.04 1.66
N LEU A 239 -6.88 6.14 2.04
CA LEU A 239 -7.47 7.41 2.49
C LEU A 239 -7.22 7.69 3.96
N ALA A 240 -6.84 6.70 4.79
CA ALA A 240 -6.67 6.89 6.22
C ALA A 240 -5.52 7.85 6.56
N HIS A 241 -4.47 7.87 5.74
CA HIS A 241 -3.38 8.83 5.87
C HIS A 241 -3.76 10.20 5.31
N ALA A 242 -4.38 10.24 4.13
CA ALA A 242 -4.83 11.47 3.49
C ALA A 242 -5.93 12.21 4.28
N ALA A 243 -6.69 11.49 5.11
CA ALA A 243 -7.73 12.01 5.99
C ALA A 243 -7.20 12.50 7.35
N LYS A 244 -5.90 12.82 7.46
CA LYS A 244 -5.29 13.36 8.68
C LYS A 244 -4.50 14.62 8.40
N ASP A 245 -4.56 15.56 9.33
CA ASP A 245 -3.73 16.76 9.38
C ASP A 245 -2.60 16.53 10.40
N TYR A 246 -1.37 16.41 9.88
CA TYR A 246 -0.15 16.24 10.65
C TYR A 246 0.59 17.57 10.90
N THR A 247 0.07 18.72 10.49
CA THR A 247 0.79 20.02 10.56
C THR A 247 1.24 20.34 11.99
N GLU A 248 0.31 20.35 12.94
CA GLU A 248 0.64 20.65 14.34
C GLU A 248 1.46 19.53 15.00
N TYR A 249 1.21 18.28 14.60
CA TYR A 249 2.01 17.14 15.03
C TYR A 249 3.48 17.31 14.62
N ASN A 250 3.74 17.57 13.33
CA ASN A 250 5.08 17.72 12.78
C ASN A 250 5.82 18.90 13.41
N GLU A 251 5.16 20.04 13.61
CA GLU A 251 5.74 21.18 14.34
C GLU A 251 6.17 20.79 15.76
N LYS A 252 5.27 20.16 16.52
CA LYS A 252 5.52 19.79 17.92
C LYS A 252 6.51 18.64 18.06
N TYR A 253 6.50 17.71 17.12
CA TYR A 253 7.44 16.60 17.06
C TYR A 253 8.85 17.10 16.74
N ASN A 254 8.99 18.04 15.78
CA ASN A 254 10.26 18.69 15.49
C ASN A 254 10.81 19.53 16.65
N GLU A 255 9.94 20.21 17.40
CA GLU A 255 10.35 20.89 18.65
C GLU A 255 10.88 19.89 19.69
N MET A 256 10.28 18.70 19.78
CA MET A 256 10.68 17.64 20.71
C MET A 256 11.99 16.97 20.32
N THR A 257 12.15 16.61 19.05
CA THR A 257 13.39 16.01 18.54
C THR A 257 14.58 16.93 18.76
N GLN A 258 14.42 18.24 18.53
CA GLN A 258 15.45 19.23 18.82
C GLN A 258 15.76 19.33 20.33
N GLN A 259 14.76 19.23 21.20
CA GLN A 259 14.99 19.19 22.65
C GLN A 259 15.80 17.95 23.07
N VAL A 260 15.56 16.80 22.44
CA VAL A 260 16.35 15.58 22.71
C VAL A 260 17.81 15.78 22.30
N LEU A 261 18.07 16.36 21.12
CA LEU A 261 19.43 16.71 20.67
C LEU A 261 20.13 17.64 21.68
N ASP A 262 19.44 18.71 22.09
CA ASP A 262 19.97 19.69 23.04
C ASP A 262 20.27 19.06 24.43
N GLU A 263 19.42 18.15 24.90
CA GLU A 263 19.61 17.41 26.16
C GLU A 263 20.80 16.44 26.11
N MET A 264 20.98 15.77 24.97
CA MET A 264 22.12 14.91 24.71
C MET A 264 23.40 15.71 24.48
N GLY A 265 23.27 16.99 24.14
CA GLY A 265 24.39 17.88 23.84
C GLY A 265 25.08 17.55 22.53
N ILE A 266 24.32 17.03 21.56
CA ILE A 266 24.79 16.59 20.24
C ILE A 266 24.08 17.33 19.10
N THR A 267 24.67 17.32 17.91
CA THR A 267 24.03 17.78 16.67
C THR A 267 23.54 16.63 15.81
N LEU A 268 22.72 16.92 14.80
CA LEU A 268 22.32 15.91 13.80
C LEU A 268 23.53 15.31 13.07
N ASP A 269 24.55 16.12 12.76
CA ASP A 269 25.77 15.65 12.09
C ASP A 269 26.53 14.59 12.92
N GLU A 270 26.48 14.69 14.26
CA GLU A 270 27.13 13.73 15.17
C GLU A 270 26.38 12.38 15.27
N LEU A 271 25.11 12.33 14.84
CA LEU A 271 24.33 11.09 14.73
C LEU A 271 24.70 10.25 13.50
N ASP A 272 25.31 10.88 12.51
CA ASP A 272 25.50 10.33 11.15
C ASP A 272 26.98 10.13 10.78
N ASP A 273 27.89 10.17 11.77
CA ASP A 273 29.34 10.05 11.56
C ASP A 273 29.80 8.61 11.22
N GLU A 274 28.86 7.66 11.00
CA GLU A 274 29.09 6.24 10.67
C GLU A 274 30.10 5.48 11.57
N THR A 275 30.45 6.07 12.73
CA THR A 275 31.33 5.46 13.72
C THR A 275 30.53 4.62 14.71
N ASP A 276 31.20 3.68 15.39
CA ASP A 276 30.59 2.94 16.51
C ASP A 276 30.01 3.90 17.59
N GLU A 277 30.65 5.06 17.79
CA GLU A 277 30.19 6.10 18.70
C GLU A 277 28.95 6.83 18.15
N GLY A 278 28.94 7.19 16.86
CA GLY A 278 27.78 7.76 16.17
C GLY A 278 26.56 6.84 16.18
N TYR A 279 26.74 5.54 15.93
CA TYR A 279 25.65 4.56 16.02
C TYR A 279 25.09 4.43 17.44
N ALA A 280 25.94 4.46 18.47
CA ALA A 280 25.48 4.43 19.86
C ALA A 280 24.70 5.70 20.24
N LEU A 281 25.12 6.87 19.74
CA LEU A 281 24.39 8.12 19.92
C LEU A 281 23.06 8.12 19.17
N LEU A 282 23.03 7.62 17.93
CA LEU A 282 21.81 7.44 17.15
C LEU A 282 20.82 6.50 17.84
N GLU A 283 21.29 5.38 18.39
CA GLU A 283 20.45 4.47 19.17
C GLU A 283 19.89 5.16 20.43
N GLU A 284 20.72 5.89 21.18
CA GLU A 284 20.25 6.63 22.36
C GLU A 284 19.24 7.74 21.99
N TYR A 285 19.49 8.47 20.90
CA TYR A 285 18.61 9.51 20.38
C TYR A 285 17.26 8.93 19.96
N ILE A 286 17.26 7.87 19.14
CA ILE A 286 16.04 7.19 18.70
C ILE A 286 15.24 6.71 19.92
N ASN A 287 15.89 6.11 20.91
CA ASN A 287 15.21 5.64 22.12
C ASN A 287 14.53 6.79 22.88
N LYS A 288 15.23 7.92 23.10
CA LYS A 288 14.65 9.09 23.80
C LYS A 288 13.51 9.75 23.02
N VAL A 289 13.63 9.85 21.70
CA VAL A 289 12.57 10.36 20.82
C VAL A 289 11.36 9.43 20.87
N SER A 290 11.58 8.12 20.75
CA SER A 290 10.54 7.09 20.81
C SER A 290 9.78 7.10 22.15
N GLU A 291 10.48 7.25 23.28
CA GLU A 291 9.88 7.38 24.62
C GLU A 291 8.91 8.56 24.76
N ARG A 292 9.08 9.60 23.94
CA ARG A 292 8.28 10.85 24.01
C ARG A 292 7.27 10.97 22.87
N GLY A 293 7.53 10.33 21.73
CA GLY A 293 6.80 10.54 20.48
C GLY A 293 5.31 10.25 20.57
N GLY A 294 4.91 9.21 21.31
CA GLY A 294 3.50 8.82 21.45
C GLY A 294 2.61 9.93 22.00
N GLU A 295 3.11 10.76 22.92
CA GLU A 295 2.36 11.89 23.51
C GLU A 295 1.93 12.95 22.50
N TYR A 296 2.56 12.99 21.33
CA TYR A 296 2.30 14.00 20.31
C TYR A 296 1.18 13.60 19.36
N GLN A 297 0.77 12.33 19.32
CA GLN A 297 -0.33 11.88 18.45
C GLN A 297 -1.62 12.69 18.63
N LYS A 298 -1.89 13.23 19.82
CA LYS A 298 -3.04 14.10 20.11
C LYS A 298 -3.11 15.38 19.25
N TYR A 299 -2.00 15.73 18.59
CA TYR A 299 -1.92 16.87 17.67
C TYR A 299 -2.27 16.51 16.22
N ILE A 300 -2.37 15.21 15.89
CA ILE A 300 -2.91 14.73 14.62
C ILE A 300 -4.42 14.93 14.66
N LYS A 301 -4.98 15.58 13.63
CA LYS A 301 -6.41 15.85 13.54
C LYS A 301 -7.02 15.05 12.41
N ASP A 302 -8.15 14.42 12.68
CA ASP A 302 -8.94 13.76 11.64
C ASP A 302 -9.58 14.82 10.72
N ILE A 303 -9.54 14.57 9.42
CA ILE A 303 -10.22 15.34 8.39
C ILE A 303 -11.38 14.49 7.87
N GLU A 304 -12.56 15.10 7.75
CA GLU A 304 -13.73 14.43 7.17
C GLU A 304 -13.53 14.23 5.67
N ILE A 305 -13.59 12.97 5.23
CA ILE A 305 -13.52 12.61 3.81
C ILE A 305 -14.82 13.06 3.12
N PRO A 306 -14.76 13.93 2.09
CA PRO A 306 -15.96 14.35 1.36
C PRO A 306 -16.59 13.20 0.55
N ASP A 307 -17.90 13.26 0.33
CA ASP A 307 -18.63 12.31 -0.54
C ASP A 307 -18.05 12.25 -1.97
N THR A 308 -17.44 13.36 -2.43
CA THR A 308 -16.79 13.46 -3.74
C THR A 308 -15.52 14.29 -3.66
N PHE A 309 -14.46 13.84 -4.32
CA PHE A 309 -13.16 14.53 -4.39
C PHE A 309 -12.41 14.11 -5.66
N ASN A 310 -11.24 14.70 -5.94
CA ASN A 310 -10.34 14.23 -7.01
C ASN A 310 -9.11 13.55 -6.43
N LEU A 311 -8.77 12.40 -7.01
CA LEU A 311 -7.48 11.72 -6.83
C LEU A 311 -6.54 12.14 -7.95
N HIS A 312 -5.41 12.73 -7.58
CA HIS A 312 -4.33 13.14 -8.48
C HIS A 312 -3.26 12.06 -8.48
N LEU A 313 -2.91 11.54 -9.66
CA LEU A 313 -1.85 10.55 -9.84
C LEU A 313 -0.86 11.03 -10.88
N ASP A 314 0.39 11.27 -10.48
CA ASP A 314 1.48 11.64 -11.39
C ASP A 314 2.49 10.49 -11.45
N ILE A 315 2.36 9.63 -12.47
CA ILE A 315 3.27 8.50 -12.67
C ILE A 315 4.44 8.95 -13.54
N THR A 316 5.65 8.72 -13.05
CA THR A 316 6.90 9.11 -13.73
C THR A 316 7.67 7.91 -14.28
N LYS A 317 7.51 6.74 -13.66
CA LYS A 317 8.15 5.51 -14.10
C LYS A 317 7.26 4.30 -13.84
N VAL A 318 7.27 3.36 -14.78
CA VAL A 318 6.78 1.99 -14.57
C VAL A 318 7.97 1.06 -14.65
N ARG A 319 8.22 0.25 -13.62
CA ARG A 319 9.32 -0.71 -13.61
C ARG A 319 8.82 -2.12 -13.31
N GLY A 320 9.46 -3.13 -13.90
CA GLY A 320 9.20 -4.53 -13.57
C GLY A 320 10.48 -5.29 -13.35
N LEU A 321 10.49 -6.17 -12.35
CA LEU A 321 11.66 -6.98 -12.01
C LEU A 321 11.88 -8.03 -13.10
N GLU A 322 13.07 -8.07 -13.71
CA GLU A 322 13.39 -9.07 -14.73
C GLU A 322 13.44 -10.47 -14.12
N ALA A 323 12.80 -11.43 -14.79
CA ALA A 323 12.86 -12.83 -14.40
C ALA A 323 14.30 -13.35 -14.46
N ASP A 324 14.66 -14.22 -13.50
CA ASP A 324 16.00 -14.82 -13.38
C ASP A 324 17.13 -13.78 -13.11
N TYR A 325 16.82 -12.56 -12.64
CA TYR A 325 17.84 -11.60 -12.24
C TYR A 325 18.66 -12.11 -11.05
N GLU A 326 19.98 -12.15 -11.21
CA GLU A 326 20.92 -12.45 -10.13
C GLU A 326 21.57 -11.15 -9.65
N TRP A 327 21.30 -10.77 -8.39
CA TRP A 327 21.88 -9.57 -7.79
C TRP A 327 23.41 -9.59 -7.86
N SER A 328 23.99 -8.43 -8.18
CA SER A 328 25.43 -8.21 -8.12
C SER A 328 25.75 -6.83 -7.55
N GLU A 329 26.81 -6.76 -6.72
CA GLU A 329 27.32 -5.48 -6.17
C GLU A 329 27.58 -4.45 -7.27
N ALA A 330 28.03 -4.90 -8.45
CA ALA A 330 28.32 -4.03 -9.59
C ALA A 330 27.07 -3.42 -10.23
N ASP A 331 25.94 -4.14 -10.23
CA ASP A 331 24.68 -3.60 -10.71
C ASP A 331 24.05 -2.67 -9.70
N GLU A 332 24.11 -2.99 -8.40
CA GLU A 332 23.64 -2.08 -7.35
C GLU A 332 24.42 -0.77 -7.33
N GLU A 333 25.76 -0.80 -7.42
CA GLU A 333 26.59 0.41 -7.48
C GLU A 333 26.24 1.27 -8.71
N LYS A 334 25.83 0.64 -9.81
CA LYS A 334 25.58 1.33 -11.08
C LYS A 334 24.15 1.81 -11.26
N TYR A 335 23.18 1.06 -10.76
CA TYR A 335 21.75 1.24 -11.03
C TYR A 335 20.94 1.47 -9.75
N GLY A 336 21.53 1.29 -8.57
CA GLY A 336 20.86 1.47 -7.29
C GLY A 336 19.59 0.63 -7.20
N THR A 337 18.47 1.26 -6.86
CA THR A 337 17.15 0.64 -6.74
C THR A 337 16.56 0.17 -8.08
N ASP A 338 17.12 0.60 -9.22
CA ASP A 338 16.72 0.12 -10.55
C ASP A 338 17.48 -1.17 -10.94
N ALA A 339 18.39 -1.70 -10.10
CA ALA A 339 19.13 -2.92 -10.41
C ALA A 339 18.19 -4.13 -10.57
N GLY A 340 18.24 -4.76 -11.75
CA GLY A 340 17.39 -5.90 -12.11
C GLY A 340 16.02 -5.54 -12.68
N TYR A 341 15.70 -4.25 -12.84
CA TYR A 341 14.42 -3.80 -13.38
C TYR A 341 14.53 -3.36 -14.84
N TYR A 342 13.55 -3.74 -15.65
CA TYR A 342 13.23 -3.00 -16.87
C TYR A 342 12.33 -1.82 -16.51
N LYS A 343 12.39 -0.74 -17.29
CA LYS A 343 11.59 0.47 -17.00
C LYS A 343 11.09 1.17 -18.25
N TYR A 344 9.99 1.88 -18.06
CA TYR A 344 9.42 2.88 -18.95
C TYR A 344 9.39 4.19 -18.19
N GLU A 345 9.88 5.27 -18.80
CA GLU A 345 9.93 6.61 -18.19
C GLU A 345 9.04 7.57 -18.95
N GLY A 346 8.20 8.33 -18.25
CA GLY A 346 7.19 9.16 -18.88
C GLY A 346 6.52 10.12 -17.93
N ASP A 347 5.54 10.88 -18.43
CA ASP A 347 4.73 11.79 -17.64
C ASP A 347 3.26 11.41 -17.85
N TRP A 348 2.76 10.49 -17.01
CA TRP A 348 1.38 10.03 -17.02
C TRP A 348 0.64 10.60 -15.80
N ASN A 349 0.11 11.80 -15.96
CA ASN A 349 -0.67 12.52 -14.94
C ASN A 349 -2.19 12.30 -15.10
N PHE A 350 -2.92 11.97 -14.03
CA PHE A 350 -4.36 11.70 -14.07
C PHE A 350 -5.10 12.41 -12.94
N ASP A 351 -6.22 13.06 -13.30
CA ASP A 351 -7.18 13.65 -12.37
C ASP A 351 -8.44 12.79 -12.35
N ILE A 352 -8.57 11.92 -11.36
CA ILE A 352 -9.63 10.91 -11.29
C ILE A 352 -10.74 11.42 -10.36
N PRO A 353 -11.97 11.66 -10.87
CA PRO A 353 -13.09 12.02 -10.02
C PRO A 353 -13.53 10.81 -9.20
N VAL A 354 -13.59 10.97 -7.89
CA VAL A 354 -13.96 9.94 -6.93
C VAL A 354 -15.32 10.28 -6.32
N THR A 355 -16.18 9.27 -6.20
CA THR A 355 -17.40 9.31 -5.39
C THR A 355 -17.31 8.19 -4.38
N VAL A 356 -17.43 8.52 -3.09
CA VAL A 356 -17.35 7.56 -1.99
C VAL A 356 -18.65 6.76 -1.90
N ASP A 357 -18.53 5.43 -1.86
CA ASP A 357 -19.64 4.51 -1.63
C ASP A 357 -19.38 3.63 -0.40
N ASP A 358 -19.91 4.06 0.74
CA ASP A 358 -19.91 3.31 2.00
C ASP A 358 -21.13 2.42 2.20
N SER A 359 -21.95 2.18 1.15
CA SER A 359 -23.19 1.39 1.28
C SER A 359 -22.96 -0.05 1.75
N GLN A 360 -21.74 -0.57 1.58
CA GLN A 360 -21.30 -1.88 2.04
C GLN A 360 -20.16 -1.81 3.07
N THR A 361 -19.91 -0.62 3.62
CA THR A 361 -18.96 -0.42 4.71
C THR A 361 -19.69 -0.56 6.05
N GLU A 362 -19.19 -1.44 6.91
CA GLU A 362 -19.66 -1.60 8.26
C GLU A 362 -18.55 -1.24 9.25
N VAL A 363 -18.85 -0.32 10.16
CA VAL A 363 -17.92 0.12 11.20
C VAL A 363 -18.39 -0.43 12.55
N LEU A 364 -17.56 -1.27 13.16
CA LEU A 364 -17.72 -1.71 14.54
C LEU A 364 -16.87 -0.82 15.44
N GLU A 365 -17.50 0.16 16.07
CA GLU A 365 -16.89 0.96 17.14
C GLU A 365 -16.82 0.13 18.43
N LEU A 366 -15.60 -0.15 18.89
CA LEU A 366 -15.34 -1.03 20.02
C LEU A 366 -14.88 -0.23 21.24
N ASN A 367 -13.84 0.59 21.05
CA ASN A 367 -13.21 1.42 22.07
C ASN A 367 -12.99 0.67 23.39
N ASP A 368 -12.51 -0.57 23.30
CA ASP A 368 -12.33 -1.46 24.43
C ASP A 368 -10.92 -2.00 24.55
N THR A 369 -10.45 -2.08 25.78
CA THR A 369 -9.12 -2.55 26.18
C THR A 369 -9.28 -3.63 27.26
N ASN A 370 -8.31 -4.53 27.35
CA ASN A 370 -8.20 -5.46 28.46
C ASN A 370 -7.51 -4.79 29.67
N ASP A 371 -7.36 -5.52 30.78
CA ASP A 371 -6.69 -5.02 31.99
C ASP A 371 -5.21 -4.62 31.78
N ALA A 372 -4.59 -5.04 30.67
CA ALA A 372 -3.24 -4.67 30.28
C ALA A 372 -3.21 -3.45 29.34
N GLY A 373 -4.35 -2.82 29.09
CA GLY A 373 -4.48 -1.64 28.22
C GLY A 373 -4.41 -1.96 26.73
N ILE A 374 -4.49 -3.22 26.31
CA ILE A 374 -4.43 -3.64 24.89
C ILE A 374 -5.85 -3.94 24.42
N GLY A 375 -6.23 -3.44 23.24
CA GLY A 375 -7.48 -3.82 22.60
C GLY A 375 -7.70 -3.15 21.26
N LEU A 376 -8.96 -2.85 20.94
CA LEU A 376 -9.38 -2.37 19.63
C LEU A 376 -10.20 -1.09 19.76
N LYS A 377 -9.87 -0.12 18.91
CA LYS A 377 -10.64 1.12 18.75
C LYS A 377 -11.87 0.85 17.91
N SER A 378 -11.65 0.30 16.71
CA SER A 378 -12.72 -0.05 15.79
C SER A 378 -12.26 -1.11 14.79
N VAL A 379 -13.21 -1.78 14.15
CA VAL A 379 -12.94 -2.62 12.99
C VAL A 379 -13.89 -2.22 11.88
N ILE A 380 -13.33 -2.03 10.69
CA ILE A 380 -14.05 -1.56 9.52
C ILE A 380 -14.04 -2.70 8.50
N ARG A 381 -15.23 -3.20 8.18
CA ARG A 381 -15.44 -4.23 7.18
C ARG A 381 -15.97 -3.58 5.92
N THR A 382 -15.32 -3.86 4.81
CA THR A 382 -15.85 -3.65 3.46
C THR A 382 -16.06 -5.03 2.82
N PRO A 383 -16.60 -5.14 1.59
CA PRO A 383 -16.64 -6.42 0.89
C PRO A 383 -15.24 -7.01 0.58
N TYR A 384 -14.20 -6.18 0.52
CA TYR A 384 -12.89 -6.52 -0.04
C TYR A 384 -11.77 -6.55 1.02
N GLU A 385 -11.88 -5.67 2.00
CA GLU A 385 -10.89 -5.42 3.05
C GLU A 385 -11.52 -5.40 4.43
N LEU A 386 -10.71 -5.81 5.40
CA LEU A 386 -10.96 -5.63 6.82
C LEU A 386 -9.83 -4.78 7.41
N THR A 387 -10.16 -3.56 7.83
CA THR A 387 -9.24 -2.66 8.53
C THR A 387 -9.47 -2.78 10.03
N VAL A 388 -8.41 -3.04 10.78
CA VAL A 388 -8.46 -3.20 12.22
C VAL A 388 -7.67 -2.08 12.89
N ASN A 389 -8.37 -1.24 13.64
CA ASN A 389 -7.76 -0.14 14.39
C ASN A 389 -7.53 -0.57 15.83
N GLU A 390 -6.26 -0.70 16.20
CA GLU A 390 -5.85 -1.06 17.56
C GLU A 390 -6.08 0.09 18.55
N LEU A 391 -6.17 -0.26 19.82
CA LEU A 391 -6.24 0.69 20.93
C LEU A 391 -5.28 0.23 22.03
N TYR A 392 -4.37 1.12 22.40
CA TYR A 392 -3.37 0.90 23.43
C TYR A 392 -3.48 2.02 24.48
N GLU A 393 -3.67 1.67 25.75
CA GLU A 393 -3.58 2.62 26.87
C GLU A 393 -2.13 2.93 27.21
N ASP A 394 -1.89 4.09 27.82
CA ASP A 394 -0.56 4.50 28.25
C ASP A 394 0.10 3.45 29.15
N GLY A 395 1.27 2.98 28.75
CA GLY A 395 2.06 1.97 29.47
C GLY A 395 1.70 0.51 29.16
N SER A 396 0.82 0.26 28.19
CA SER A 396 0.59 -1.08 27.63
C SER A 396 1.78 -1.58 26.78
N ASP A 397 1.89 -2.90 26.62
CA ASP A 397 2.93 -3.52 25.80
C ASP A 397 2.43 -3.65 24.36
N SER A 398 2.85 -2.72 23.52
CA SER A 398 2.40 -2.56 22.15
C SER A 398 3.28 -3.24 21.11
N ASP A 399 4.42 -3.84 21.49
CA ASP A 399 5.26 -4.66 20.59
C ASP A 399 4.54 -5.97 20.24
N CYS A 400 3.56 -5.80 19.36
CA CYS A 400 2.56 -6.79 19.06
C CYS A 400 2.44 -7.00 17.55
N PHE A 401 1.91 -8.17 17.21
CA PHE A 401 1.60 -8.56 15.85
C PHE A 401 0.16 -9.03 15.77
N MET A 402 -0.57 -8.45 14.81
CA MET A 402 -1.98 -8.73 14.64
C MET A 402 -2.20 -9.90 13.68
N VAL A 403 -3.07 -10.83 14.06
CA VAL A 403 -3.55 -11.91 13.21
C VAL A 403 -5.07 -11.90 13.20
N ALA A 404 -5.66 -11.82 12.02
CA ALA A 404 -7.08 -12.04 11.82
C ALA A 404 -7.33 -13.44 11.27
N LEU A 405 -8.33 -14.14 11.82
CA LEU A 405 -8.82 -15.41 11.28
C LEU A 405 -10.25 -15.26 10.77
N ASP A 406 -10.55 -15.92 9.64
CA ASP A 406 -11.91 -16.10 9.13
C ASP A 406 -12.77 -17.00 10.05
N ALA A 407 -14.06 -17.15 9.73
CA ALA A 407 -14.98 -17.97 10.49
C ALA A 407 -14.60 -19.47 10.53
N ASN A 408 -13.74 -19.92 9.62
CA ASN A 408 -13.21 -21.28 9.56
C ASN A 408 -11.91 -21.45 10.36
N GLY A 409 -11.37 -20.36 10.91
CA GLY A 409 -10.11 -20.31 11.66
C GLY A 409 -8.87 -20.29 10.77
N ASN A 410 -9.01 -19.89 9.51
CA ASN A 410 -7.90 -19.68 8.59
C ASN A 410 -7.44 -18.23 8.62
N LYS A 411 -6.15 -18.01 8.42
CA LYS A 411 -5.57 -16.67 8.39
C LYS A 411 -6.19 -15.85 7.26
N LEU A 412 -6.64 -14.62 7.56
CA LEU A 412 -6.85 -13.62 6.54
C LEU A 412 -5.47 -13.12 6.06
N PRO A 413 -5.21 -13.11 4.73
CA PRO A 413 -3.97 -12.54 4.22
C PRO A 413 -3.91 -11.04 4.53
N TYR A 414 -2.69 -10.51 4.62
CA TYR A 414 -2.53 -9.06 4.69
C TYR A 414 -2.77 -8.46 3.31
N ASN A 415 -3.01 -7.16 3.30
CA ASN A 415 -2.90 -6.35 2.11
C ASN A 415 -1.41 -6.16 1.78
N ASP A 416 -0.92 -6.84 0.74
CA ASP A 416 0.49 -6.73 0.32
C ASP A 416 0.82 -5.33 -0.25
N SER A 417 -0.19 -4.60 -0.74
CA SER A 417 -0.09 -3.26 -1.33
C SER A 417 -0.20 -2.08 -0.35
N ALA A 418 -0.62 -2.30 0.91
CA ALA A 418 -0.84 -1.23 1.89
C ALA A 418 0.37 -0.99 2.80
N GLY A 419 1.36 -1.90 2.78
CA GLY A 419 2.56 -1.79 3.61
C GLY A 419 2.30 -1.80 5.13
N ASN A 420 1.07 -2.11 5.59
CA ASN A 420 0.68 -2.18 6.99
C ASN A 420 0.01 -3.52 7.33
N CYS A 421 0.20 -4.00 8.57
CA CYS A 421 -0.33 -5.29 9.03
C CYS A 421 -1.75 -5.19 9.62
N ASN A 422 -2.40 -4.03 9.47
CA ASN A 422 -3.70 -3.71 10.06
C ASN A 422 -4.82 -3.76 9.03
N ASN A 423 -4.48 -3.92 7.75
CA ASN A 423 -5.41 -4.18 6.67
C ASN A 423 -5.29 -5.61 6.17
N PHE A 424 -6.41 -6.33 6.19
CA PHE A 424 -6.51 -7.71 5.75
C PHE A 424 -7.35 -7.80 4.49
N THR A 425 -6.90 -8.64 3.58
CA THR A 425 -7.68 -9.01 2.41
C THR A 425 -8.74 -10.02 2.81
N ILE A 426 -9.97 -9.82 2.36
CA ILE A 426 -11.08 -10.72 2.68
C ILE A 426 -11.10 -11.91 1.73
N GLN A 427 -10.79 -11.69 0.46
CA GLN A 427 -10.83 -12.73 -0.55
C GLN A 427 -12.20 -13.44 -0.66
N ASP A 428 -12.21 -14.77 -0.77
CA ASP A 428 -13.39 -15.62 -0.69
C ASP A 428 -13.67 -16.12 0.74
N ARG A 429 -13.05 -15.49 1.75
CA ARG A 429 -13.10 -15.94 3.14
C ARG A 429 -14.45 -15.61 3.77
N ASP A 430 -14.94 -16.54 4.59
CA ASP A 430 -16.15 -16.31 5.38
C ASP A 430 -15.83 -15.38 6.56
N ILE A 431 -16.11 -14.10 6.36
CA ILE A 431 -15.93 -13.02 7.33
C ILE A 431 -17.18 -12.71 8.16
N SER A 432 -18.20 -13.58 8.13
CA SER A 432 -19.36 -13.42 9.04
C SER A 432 -18.95 -13.44 10.52
N THR A 433 -17.79 -14.06 10.80
CA THR A 433 -17.09 -13.97 12.07
C THR A 433 -15.61 -13.80 11.79
N VAL A 434 -14.98 -12.86 12.50
CA VAL A 434 -13.54 -12.67 12.45
C VAL A 434 -12.98 -12.74 13.86
N ASP A 435 -11.94 -13.56 14.05
CA ASP A 435 -11.16 -13.57 15.28
C ASP A 435 -9.90 -12.72 15.10
N ILE A 436 -9.81 -11.61 15.84
CA ILE A 436 -8.64 -10.75 15.90
C ILE A 436 -7.80 -11.12 17.11
N TYR A 437 -6.55 -11.50 16.87
CA TYR A 437 -5.55 -11.77 17.90
C TYR A 437 -4.45 -10.72 17.82
N ILE A 438 -4.12 -10.13 18.96
CA ILE A 438 -2.92 -9.31 19.13
C ILE A 438 -1.93 -10.17 19.94
N LEU A 439 -0.81 -10.50 19.32
CA LEU A 439 0.20 -11.44 19.82
C LEU A 439 1.49 -10.67 20.12
N ASP A 440 2.36 -11.21 20.98
CA ASP A 440 3.73 -10.68 21.06
C ASP A 440 4.46 -10.81 19.72
N TYR A 441 5.11 -9.74 19.26
CA TYR A 441 5.78 -9.75 17.94
C TYR A 441 6.87 -10.82 17.85
N THR A 442 7.76 -10.88 18.83
CA THR A 442 8.89 -11.82 18.84
C THR A 442 8.37 -13.25 18.89
N GLN A 443 7.40 -13.52 19.76
CA GLN A 443 6.80 -14.84 19.85
C GLN A 443 6.10 -15.25 18.55
N TYR A 444 5.36 -14.33 17.93
CA TYR A 444 4.74 -14.62 16.64
C TYR A 444 5.80 -14.99 15.60
N MET A 445 6.86 -14.19 15.50
CA MET A 445 7.92 -14.38 14.51
C MET A 445 8.74 -15.66 14.73
N ASP A 446 9.01 -16.03 15.98
CA ASP A 446 9.91 -17.15 16.28
C ASP A 446 9.18 -18.49 16.48
N GLU A 447 7.95 -18.46 17.00
CA GLU A 447 7.26 -19.67 17.49
C GLU A 447 5.91 -19.94 16.82
N LEU A 448 5.16 -18.92 16.38
CA LEU A 448 3.76 -19.10 15.96
C LEU A 448 3.56 -19.05 14.45
N LYS A 449 4.35 -18.24 13.74
CA LYS A 449 4.25 -18.10 12.28
C LYS A 449 4.70 -19.40 11.60
N GLY A 450 4.00 -19.81 10.56
CA GLY A 450 4.34 -21.01 9.80
C GLY A 450 3.25 -21.37 8.78
N PRO A 451 3.62 -21.71 7.53
CA PRO A 451 2.64 -21.94 6.46
C PRO A 451 1.66 -23.08 6.77
N ASP A 452 2.11 -24.11 7.50
CA ASP A 452 1.25 -25.21 7.95
C ASP A 452 0.13 -24.76 8.90
N ASN A 453 0.27 -23.61 9.55
CA ASN A 453 -0.68 -23.09 10.52
C ASN A 453 -1.78 -22.23 9.87
N TYR A 454 -1.52 -21.60 8.74
CA TYR A 454 -2.38 -20.54 8.20
C TYR A 454 -3.70 -21.04 7.60
N ASN A 455 -3.68 -22.21 6.95
CA ASN A 455 -4.81 -22.71 6.16
C ASN A 455 -5.26 -24.13 6.56
N ASN A 456 -6.41 -24.54 6.03
CA ASN A 456 -7.07 -25.84 6.25
C ASN A 456 -7.41 -26.13 7.73
N ASN A 457 -7.59 -25.09 8.55
CA ASN A 457 -7.84 -25.22 9.98
C ASN A 457 -9.21 -25.86 10.28
N GLU A 458 -10.16 -25.77 9.37
CA GLU A 458 -11.46 -26.44 9.43
C GLU A 458 -11.33 -27.98 9.41
N ASN A 459 -10.27 -28.49 8.76
CA ASN A 459 -10.00 -29.91 8.62
C ASN A 459 -9.08 -30.48 9.71
N LYS A 460 -8.46 -29.61 10.53
CA LYS A 460 -7.57 -30.03 11.61
C LYS A 460 -8.36 -30.55 12.82
N PRO A 461 -7.86 -31.60 13.51
CA PRO A 461 -8.45 -32.04 14.77
C PRO A 461 -8.54 -30.91 15.81
N GLU A 462 -9.56 -30.95 16.66
CA GLU A 462 -9.68 -30.06 17.80
C GLU A 462 -8.43 -30.16 18.70
N GLY A 463 -7.87 -29.02 19.10
CA GLY A 463 -6.56 -28.93 19.76
C GLY A 463 -5.35 -28.83 18.82
N GLN A 464 -5.52 -29.04 17.50
CA GLN A 464 -4.49 -28.82 16.48
C GLN A 464 -4.81 -27.64 15.54
N LYS A 465 -5.99 -27.03 15.67
CA LYS A 465 -6.31 -25.79 14.96
C LYS A 465 -5.41 -24.66 15.45
N TRP A 466 -5.02 -23.78 14.55
CA TRP A 466 -4.14 -22.66 14.86
C TRP A 466 -4.72 -21.70 15.90
N SER A 467 -6.05 -21.49 15.90
CA SER A 467 -6.71 -20.71 16.95
C SER A 467 -6.40 -21.23 18.36
N ASN A 468 -6.27 -22.54 18.60
CA ASN A 468 -5.88 -23.05 19.93
C ASN A 468 -4.46 -22.65 20.33
N LEU A 469 -3.59 -22.44 19.34
CA LEU A 469 -2.24 -21.93 19.55
C LEU A 469 -2.32 -20.43 19.83
N LEU A 470 -3.04 -19.67 19.00
CA LEU A 470 -3.19 -18.22 19.16
C LEU A 470 -3.87 -17.86 20.49
N ASP A 471 -4.97 -18.53 20.85
CA ASP A 471 -5.68 -18.40 22.14
C ASP A 471 -4.76 -18.53 23.36
N ARG A 472 -3.70 -19.36 23.25
CA ARG A 472 -2.75 -19.59 24.33
C ARG A 472 -1.78 -18.42 24.52
N TYR A 473 -1.44 -17.73 23.44
CA TYR A 473 -0.34 -16.76 23.40
C TYR A 473 -0.79 -15.32 23.14
N ALA A 474 -2.04 -15.11 22.74
CA ALA A 474 -2.58 -13.79 22.48
C ALA A 474 -2.58 -12.92 23.74
N LYS A 475 -2.03 -11.71 23.59
CA LYS A 475 -2.13 -10.63 24.58
C LYS A 475 -3.55 -10.07 24.62
N TYR A 476 -4.22 -10.03 23.48
CA TYR A 476 -5.63 -9.67 23.35
C TYR A 476 -6.28 -10.52 22.25
N HIS A 477 -7.54 -10.87 22.46
CA HIS A 477 -8.36 -11.59 21.48
C HIS A 477 -9.78 -11.03 21.49
N LYS A 478 -10.30 -10.75 20.30
CA LYS A 478 -11.68 -10.35 20.09
C LYS A 478 -12.29 -11.10 18.93
N THR A 479 -13.45 -11.69 19.17
CA THR A 479 -14.29 -12.21 18.11
C THR A 479 -15.31 -11.18 17.74
N LEU A 480 -15.35 -10.87 16.46
CA LEU A 480 -16.25 -9.92 15.84
C LEU A 480 -17.26 -10.70 15.03
N HIS A 481 -18.51 -10.28 15.12
CA HIS A 481 -19.60 -10.81 14.30
C HIS A 481 -20.11 -9.66 13.47
N PHE A 482 -20.22 -9.91 12.16
CA PHE A 482 -20.76 -8.96 11.23
C PHE A 482 -22.09 -9.51 10.69
N ASP A 483 -23.06 -8.61 10.50
CA ASP A 483 -24.40 -8.96 10.04
C ASP A 483 -24.45 -9.32 8.54
#